data_AF-A0A259N484-F1
#
_entry.id   AF-A0A259N484-F1
#
_cell.length_a   1.000
_cell.length_b   1.000
_cell.length_c   1.000
_cell.angle_alpha   90.00
_cell.angle_beta   90.00
_cell.angle_gamma   90.00
#
_symmetry.space_group_name_H-M   'P 1'
#
loop_
_entity.id
_entity.type
_entity.pdbx_description
1 polymer ?
#
loop_
_entity_poly.entity_id
_entity_poly.type
_entity_poly.pdbx_seq_one_letter_code
_entity_poly.pdbx_strand_id
1 'polypeptide(L)'
;MNTLLQTLDWQPDHLTMFGKQVITKRKVVWIGDKGCSYTYSGQKKDPQSWTPELLIIKEQLEDLAAWKFNSCLLNLYHDGNEAMGWHSDNEAELNPLAPIASLSLGGERKFAFRHREDKESNSILLENGSVLIMHSPTQEFWQHSLLKTTLPVRPRMNLTFRDIL
;
A
#
# COMPACT_ATOMS: atom_id res chain seq x y z
N MET A 1 -13.34 6.02 5.99
CA MET A 1 -12.11 6.81 6.23
C MET A 1 -12.04 7.33 7.66
N ASN A 2 -13.03 8.10 8.15
CA ASN A 2 -12.99 8.68 9.50
C ASN A 2 -12.81 7.65 10.62
N THR A 3 -13.57 6.54 10.58
CA THR A 3 -13.44 5.46 11.58
C THR A 3 -12.01 4.94 11.64
N LEU A 4 -11.43 4.53 10.50
CA LEU A 4 -10.05 4.03 10.42
C LEU A 4 -8.99 5.04 10.88
N LEU A 5 -9.22 6.34 10.68
CA LEU A 5 -8.32 7.39 11.18
C LEU A 5 -8.33 7.51 12.71
N GLN A 6 -9.45 7.19 13.34
CA GLN A 6 -9.64 7.33 14.78
C GLN A 6 -9.32 6.06 15.56
N THR A 7 -9.52 4.88 14.95
CA THR A 7 -9.43 3.59 15.65
C THR A 7 -8.09 2.89 15.48
N LEU A 8 -7.33 3.19 14.41
CA LEU A 8 -6.04 2.58 14.15
C LEU A 8 -4.90 3.41 14.74
N ASP A 9 -3.85 2.73 15.20
CA ASP A 9 -2.66 3.39 15.71
C ASP A 9 -1.70 3.77 14.56
N TRP A 10 -1.93 4.95 13.98
CA TRP A 10 -1.16 5.48 12.85
C TRP A 10 0.21 5.99 13.27
N GLN A 11 1.25 5.33 12.77
CA GLN A 11 2.64 5.70 13.06
C GLN A 11 3.30 6.40 11.86
N PRO A 12 4.19 7.38 12.07
CA PRO A 12 5.05 7.87 11.01
C PRO A 12 5.81 6.72 10.34
N ASP A 13 5.99 6.79 9.03
CA ASP A 13 6.77 5.77 8.34
C ASP A 13 8.28 6.02 8.49
N HIS A 14 9.02 4.95 8.76
CA HIS A 14 10.46 4.96 8.97
C HIS A 14 11.16 4.24 7.82
N LEU A 15 11.89 5.01 7.02
CA LEU A 15 12.59 4.52 5.84
C LEU A 15 14.10 4.63 6.03
N THR A 16 14.86 3.67 5.51
CA THR A 16 16.30 3.84 5.32
C THR A 16 16.57 4.34 3.91
N MET A 17 17.07 5.57 3.77
CA MET A 17 17.46 6.16 2.49
C MET A 17 18.95 6.50 2.53
N PHE A 18 19.74 5.95 1.60
CA PHE A 18 21.20 6.17 1.52
C PHE A 18 21.92 5.90 2.86
N GLY A 19 21.51 4.84 3.56
CA GLY A 19 22.07 4.46 4.87
C GLY A 19 21.64 5.35 6.04
N LYS A 20 20.75 6.32 5.84
CA LYS A 20 20.22 7.20 6.89
C LYS A 20 18.75 6.88 7.16
N GLN A 21 18.35 6.91 8.43
CA GLN A 21 16.94 6.83 8.80
C GLN A 21 16.23 8.15 8.49
N VAL A 22 15.14 8.06 7.76
CA VAL A 22 14.25 9.16 7.40
C VAL A 22 12.87 8.85 7.93
N ILE A 23 12.34 9.76 8.75
CA ILE A 23 10.96 9.72 9.23
C ILE A 23 10.13 10.55 8.25
N THR A 24 9.16 9.92 7.60
CA THR A 24 8.29 10.62 6.65
C THR A 24 7.10 11.25 7.37
N LYS A 25 6.46 12.24 6.72
CA LYS A 25 5.18 12.78 7.19
C LYS A 25 4.02 11.81 6.94
N ARG A 26 4.14 10.92 5.96
CA ARG A 26 3.18 9.85 5.70
C ARG A 26 3.08 8.97 6.94
N LYS A 27 1.86 8.60 7.28
CA LYS A 27 1.61 7.61 8.34
C LYS A 27 1.24 6.27 7.75
N VAL A 28 1.58 5.21 8.47
CA VAL A 28 1.29 3.84 8.09
C VAL A 28 0.69 3.07 9.25
N VAL A 29 -0.12 2.06 8.90
CA VAL A 29 -0.62 1.04 9.82
C VAL A 29 -0.43 -0.30 9.15
N TRP A 30 0.10 -1.27 9.90
CA TRP A 30 0.21 -2.65 9.45
C TRP A 30 -0.87 -3.48 10.14
N ILE A 31 -1.71 -4.15 9.35
CA ILE A 31 -2.79 -5.03 9.80
C ILE A 31 -2.52 -6.42 9.27
N GLY A 32 -2.84 -7.46 10.05
CA GLY A 32 -2.72 -8.82 9.57
C GLY A 32 -3.12 -9.86 10.59
N ASP A 33 -3.15 -11.10 10.13
CA ASP A 33 -3.43 -12.26 10.97
C ASP A 33 -2.31 -12.44 12.01
N LYS A 34 -2.63 -13.17 13.09
CA LYS A 34 -1.62 -13.51 14.10
C LYS A 34 -0.49 -14.31 13.45
N GLY A 35 0.74 -13.79 13.55
CA GLY A 35 1.92 -14.42 12.96
C GLY A 35 2.37 -13.80 11.63
N CYS A 36 1.55 -12.95 10.99
CA CYS A 36 1.93 -12.19 9.80
C CYS A 36 2.79 -10.96 10.16
N SER A 37 3.91 -11.19 10.84
CA SER A 37 4.90 -10.14 11.08
C SER A 37 5.55 -9.77 9.75
N TYR A 38 5.66 -8.48 9.46
CA TYR A 38 6.30 -7.96 8.25
C TYR A 38 7.62 -7.29 8.60
N THR A 39 8.63 -7.50 7.76
CA THR A 39 9.95 -6.89 7.92
C THR A 39 10.06 -5.68 7.00
N TYR A 40 9.75 -4.49 7.51
CA TYR A 40 9.96 -3.24 6.76
C TYR A 40 11.22 -2.51 7.21
N SER A 41 12.08 -2.15 6.26
CA SER A 41 13.30 -1.36 6.52
C SER A 41 14.18 -1.94 7.66
N GLY A 42 14.24 -3.29 7.76
CA GLY A 42 15.07 -4.00 8.74
C GLY A 42 14.46 -4.11 10.15
N GLN A 43 13.23 -3.66 10.37
CA GLN A 43 12.53 -3.80 11.65
C GLN A 43 11.32 -4.73 11.48
N LYS A 44 11.28 -5.79 12.29
CA LYS A 44 10.10 -6.65 12.40
C LYS A 44 9.01 -5.87 13.14
N LYS A 45 7.87 -5.67 12.48
CA LYS A 45 6.70 -5.06 13.10
C LYS A 45 5.58 -6.09 13.21
N ASP A 46 5.02 -6.19 14.41
CA ASP A 46 3.85 -7.02 14.62
C ASP A 46 2.59 -6.29 14.10
N PRO A 47 1.70 -7.01 13.41
CA PRO A 47 0.47 -6.43 12.90
C PRO A 47 -0.48 -6.00 14.03
N GLN A 48 -1.14 -4.88 13.83
CA GLN A 48 -2.39 -4.59 14.53
C GLN A 48 -3.45 -5.59 14.09
N SER A 49 -4.38 -5.90 14.99
CA SER A 49 -5.48 -6.82 14.68
C SER A 49 -6.46 -6.18 13.69
N TRP A 50 -7.07 -7.02 12.85
CA TRP A 50 -8.15 -6.60 11.96
C TRP A 50 -9.29 -5.93 12.74
N THR A 51 -9.78 -4.80 12.23
CA THR A 51 -11.02 -4.18 12.72
C THR A 51 -12.21 -4.69 11.91
N PRO A 52 -13.45 -4.59 12.43
CA PRO A 52 -14.64 -5.00 11.69
C PRO A 52 -14.77 -4.33 10.32
N GLU A 53 -14.42 -3.05 10.20
CA GLU A 53 -14.47 -2.32 8.93
C GLU A 53 -13.47 -2.86 7.92
N LEU A 54 -12.26 -3.22 8.38
CA LEU A 54 -11.24 -3.80 7.52
C LEU A 54 -11.59 -5.22 7.08
N LEU A 55 -12.26 -6.01 7.92
CA LEU A 55 -12.75 -7.33 7.53
C LEU A 55 -13.79 -7.25 6.42
N ILE A 56 -14.73 -6.30 6.49
CA ILE A 56 -15.72 -6.08 5.42
C ILE A 56 -15.03 -5.71 4.10
N ILE A 57 -14.05 -4.79 4.15
CA ILE A 57 -13.28 -4.40 2.96
C ILE A 57 -12.47 -5.58 2.42
N LYS A 58 -11.83 -6.35 3.31
CA LYS A 58 -11.07 -7.55 2.97
C LYS A 58 -11.94 -8.52 2.19
N GLU A 59 -13.10 -8.90 2.70
CA GLU A 59 -14.02 -9.83 2.05
C GLU A 59 -14.39 -9.37 0.62
N GLN A 60 -14.74 -8.09 0.45
CA GLN A 60 -15.06 -7.54 -0.87
C GLN A 60 -13.88 -7.60 -1.85
N LEU A 61 -12.66 -7.31 -1.39
CA LEU A 61 -11.47 -7.38 -2.22
C LEU A 61 -11.06 -8.82 -2.52
N GLU A 62 -11.29 -9.75 -1.60
CA GLU A 62 -11.05 -11.18 -1.81
C GLU A 62 -11.97 -11.74 -2.91
N ASP A 63 -13.23 -11.32 -2.92
CA ASP A 63 -14.18 -11.69 -3.97
C ASP A 63 -13.75 -11.12 -5.34
N LEU A 64 -13.35 -9.84 -5.39
CA LEU A 64 -12.89 -9.19 -6.61
C LEU A 64 -11.58 -9.79 -7.16
N ALA A 65 -10.65 -10.14 -6.28
CA ALA A 65 -9.36 -10.71 -6.64
C ALA A 65 -9.40 -12.23 -6.85
N ALA A 66 -10.50 -12.89 -6.47
CA ALA A 66 -10.60 -14.34 -6.34
C ALA A 66 -9.43 -14.94 -5.55
N TRP A 67 -9.00 -14.27 -4.47
CA TRP A 67 -7.83 -14.62 -3.67
C TRP A 67 -8.02 -14.25 -2.20
N LYS A 68 -7.42 -14.98 -1.26
CA LYS A 68 -7.48 -14.67 0.17
C LYS A 68 -6.27 -13.86 0.62
N PHE A 69 -6.52 -12.82 1.42
CA PHE A 69 -5.46 -11.98 1.98
C PHE A 69 -5.32 -12.24 3.47
N ASN A 70 -4.11 -12.08 4.00
CA ASN A 70 -3.85 -12.24 5.44
C ASN A 70 -3.17 -11.00 6.05
N SER A 71 -2.89 -9.97 5.22
CA SER A 71 -2.31 -8.72 5.66
C SER A 71 -2.80 -7.51 4.86
N CYS A 72 -2.65 -6.32 5.44
CA CYS A 72 -2.94 -5.04 4.81
C CYS A 72 -1.97 -3.96 5.32
N LEU A 73 -1.26 -3.30 4.40
CA LEU A 73 -0.54 -2.06 4.68
C LEU A 73 -1.41 -0.86 4.34
N LEU A 74 -1.76 -0.09 5.35
CA LEU A 74 -2.43 1.19 5.16
C LEU A 74 -1.40 2.32 5.06
N ASN A 75 -1.59 3.20 4.10
CA ASN A 75 -0.78 4.39 3.88
C ASN A 75 -1.68 5.64 3.90
N LEU A 76 -1.38 6.60 4.76
CA LEU A 76 -2.07 7.89 4.84
C LEU A 76 -1.16 9.00 4.33
N TYR A 77 -1.55 9.57 3.19
CA TYR A 77 -0.94 10.75 2.59
C TYR A 77 -1.76 11.99 2.94
N HIS A 78 -1.18 12.94 3.67
CA HIS A 78 -1.93 14.11 4.16
C HIS A 78 -2.19 15.12 3.04
N ASP A 79 -1.28 15.23 2.08
CA ASP A 79 -1.35 16.18 0.98
C ASP A 79 -0.64 15.65 -0.29
N GLY A 80 -0.56 16.51 -1.31
CA GLY A 80 0.11 16.24 -2.59
C GLY A 80 1.63 16.14 -2.53
N ASN A 81 2.27 16.63 -1.46
CA ASN A 81 3.72 16.66 -1.31
C ASN A 81 4.29 15.32 -0.83
N GLU A 82 3.45 14.49 -0.22
CA GLU A 82 3.78 13.13 0.18
C GLU A 82 3.62 12.16 -1.00
N ALA A 83 4.52 11.18 -1.09
CA ALA A 83 4.60 10.27 -2.22
C ALA A 83 5.16 8.90 -1.80
N MET A 84 5.16 7.96 -2.73
CA MET A 84 5.92 6.71 -2.63
C MET A 84 6.81 6.61 -3.85
N GLY A 85 8.12 6.47 -3.64
CA GLY A 85 9.09 6.36 -4.72
C GLY A 85 8.87 5.12 -5.59
N TRP A 86 9.64 5.00 -6.66
CA TRP A 86 9.60 3.81 -7.51
C TRP A 86 10.04 2.56 -6.74
N HIS A 87 9.16 1.56 -6.66
CA HIS A 87 9.39 0.28 -5.98
C HIS A 87 8.57 -0.82 -6.64
N SER A 88 8.84 -2.08 -6.27
CA SER A 88 7.91 -3.19 -6.47
C SER A 88 7.68 -3.84 -5.12
N ASP A 89 6.50 -4.43 -4.94
CA ASP A 89 6.21 -5.22 -3.75
C ASP A 89 6.76 -6.64 -3.99
N ASN A 90 8.04 -6.83 -3.72
CA ASN A 90 8.79 -8.06 -4.00
C ASN A 90 9.55 -8.60 -2.76
N GLU A 91 9.04 -8.32 -1.58
CA GLU A 91 9.57 -8.83 -0.32
C GLU A 91 9.46 -10.36 -0.29
N ALA A 92 10.50 -11.02 0.26
CA ALA A 92 10.62 -12.48 0.25
C ALA A 92 9.51 -13.21 1.04
N GLU A 93 8.83 -12.49 1.93
CA GLU A 93 7.71 -13.00 2.72
C GLU A 93 6.36 -12.92 1.99
N LEU A 94 6.28 -12.27 0.82
CA LEU A 94 5.07 -12.24 0.01
C LEU A 94 4.96 -13.49 -0.86
N ASN A 95 3.74 -14.01 -1.02
CA ASN A 95 3.45 -15.04 -1.99
C ASN A 95 3.59 -14.47 -3.42
N PRO A 96 4.56 -14.94 -4.23
CA PRO A 96 4.86 -14.34 -5.54
C PRO A 96 3.78 -14.59 -6.59
N LEU A 97 2.86 -15.53 -6.33
CA LEU A 97 1.73 -15.83 -7.22
C LEU A 97 0.46 -15.06 -6.82
N ALA A 98 0.40 -14.55 -5.58
CA ALA A 98 -0.77 -13.85 -5.09
C ALA A 98 -0.91 -12.48 -5.78
N PRO A 99 -2.13 -12.06 -6.14
CA PRO A 99 -2.37 -10.68 -6.51
C PRO A 99 -2.15 -9.74 -5.32
N ILE A 100 -1.94 -8.46 -5.62
CA ILE A 100 -2.02 -7.39 -4.63
C ILE A 100 -3.27 -6.57 -4.91
N ALA A 101 -4.14 -6.42 -3.91
CA ALA A 101 -5.34 -5.60 -4.02
C ALA A 101 -5.13 -4.25 -3.32
N SER A 102 -5.32 -3.15 -4.04
CA SER A 102 -5.12 -1.79 -3.54
C SER A 102 -6.39 -0.97 -3.63
N LEU A 103 -6.94 -0.56 -2.48
CA LEU A 103 -8.10 0.34 -2.39
C LEU A 103 -7.63 1.77 -2.09
N SER A 104 -8.11 2.74 -2.87
CA SER A 104 -7.84 4.16 -2.67
C SER A 104 -9.06 4.89 -2.12
N LEU A 105 -8.89 5.66 -1.04
CA LEU A 105 -9.92 6.49 -0.42
C LEU A 105 -9.42 7.94 -0.28
N GLY A 106 -10.31 8.92 -0.48
CA GLY A 106 -10.00 10.33 -0.30
C GLY A 106 -9.45 11.01 -1.57
N GLY A 107 -8.29 11.66 -1.43
CA GLY A 107 -7.68 12.43 -2.52
C GLY A 107 -7.20 11.58 -3.69
N GLU A 108 -7.52 12.00 -4.91
CA GLU A 108 -7.16 11.32 -6.14
C GLU A 108 -5.69 11.57 -6.50
N ARG A 109 -5.00 10.54 -6.98
CA ARG A 109 -3.57 10.63 -7.28
C ARG A 109 -3.19 9.80 -8.49
N LYS A 110 -2.25 10.32 -9.28
CA LYS A 110 -1.60 9.56 -10.34
C LYS A 110 -0.73 8.47 -9.73
N PHE A 111 -1.04 7.24 -10.09
CA PHE A 111 -0.25 6.05 -9.80
C PHE A 111 0.43 5.63 -11.10
N ALA A 112 1.75 5.67 -11.11
CA ALA A 112 2.55 5.44 -12.30
C ALA A 112 3.22 4.07 -12.21
N PHE A 113 3.34 3.42 -13.37
CA PHE A 113 4.06 2.19 -13.60
C PHE A 113 5.23 2.47 -14.54
N ARG A 114 6.34 1.77 -14.31
CA ARG A 114 7.51 1.79 -15.19
C ARG A 114 8.11 0.41 -15.28
N HIS A 115 8.25 -0.10 -16.50
CA HIS A 115 8.86 -1.39 -16.75
C HIS A 115 10.35 -1.35 -16.40
N ARG A 116 10.88 -2.43 -15.85
CA ARG A 116 12.25 -2.48 -15.30
C ARG A 116 13.32 -2.45 -16.38
N GLU A 117 13.07 -3.01 -17.56
CA GLU A 117 14.06 -3.15 -18.63
C GLU A 117 14.02 -1.98 -19.60
N ASP A 118 12.99 -1.93 -20.46
CA ASP A 118 12.82 -0.94 -21.53
C ASP A 118 12.38 0.45 -21.07
N LYS A 119 12.05 0.61 -19.77
CA LYS A 119 11.58 1.86 -19.16
C LYS A 119 10.26 2.39 -19.71
N GLU A 120 9.46 1.55 -20.38
CA GLU A 120 8.09 1.93 -20.74
C GLU A 120 7.34 2.38 -19.49
N SER A 121 6.59 3.49 -19.60
CA SER A 121 5.87 4.05 -18.46
C SER A 121 4.43 4.38 -18.80
N ASN A 122 3.52 3.98 -17.92
CA ASN A 122 2.10 4.27 -18.00
C ASN A 122 1.62 4.82 -16.66
N SER A 123 0.48 5.49 -16.64
CA SER A 123 -0.09 5.97 -15.37
C SER A 123 -1.60 5.94 -15.41
N ILE A 124 -2.18 5.67 -14.25
CA ILE A 124 -3.63 5.72 -14.03
C ILE A 124 -3.94 6.70 -12.91
N LEU A 125 -5.09 7.36 -12.99
CA LEU A 125 -5.62 8.16 -11.90
C LEU A 125 -6.39 7.23 -10.97
N LEU A 126 -5.94 7.12 -9.71
CA LEU A 126 -6.68 6.38 -8.68
C LEU A 126 -7.63 7.34 -7.98
N GLU A 127 -8.92 7.20 -8.30
CA GLU A 127 -10.01 8.00 -7.76
C GLU A 127 -10.46 7.49 -6.38
N ASN A 128 -11.29 8.27 -5.69
CA ASN A 128 -11.89 7.85 -4.42
C ASN A 128 -12.80 6.61 -4.61
N GLY A 129 -12.51 5.54 -3.87
CA GLY A 129 -13.23 4.28 -3.95
C GLY A 129 -12.71 3.33 -5.02
N SER A 130 -11.69 3.72 -5.79
CA SER A 130 -11.12 2.86 -6.82
C SER A 130 -10.34 1.68 -6.22
N VAL A 131 -10.46 0.53 -6.87
CA VAL A 131 -9.70 -0.69 -6.57
C VAL A 131 -8.78 -0.98 -7.75
N LEU A 132 -7.51 -1.23 -7.45
CA LEU A 132 -6.49 -1.68 -8.38
C LEU A 132 -6.01 -3.07 -7.94
N ILE A 133 -6.21 -4.07 -8.79
CA ILE A 133 -5.67 -5.43 -8.58
C ILE A 133 -4.44 -5.60 -9.47
N MET A 134 -3.29 -5.89 -8.86
CA MET A 134 -2.04 -6.16 -9.55
C MET A 134 -1.73 -7.65 -9.48
N HIS A 135 -2.05 -8.39 -10.54
CA HIS A 135 -1.74 -9.82 -10.64
C HIS A 135 -0.26 -10.06 -10.93
N SER A 136 0.24 -11.24 -10.58
CA SER A 136 1.51 -11.74 -11.09
C SER A 136 1.49 -11.75 -12.63
N PRO A 137 2.57 -11.32 -13.33
CA PRO A 137 3.91 -11.02 -12.81
C PRO A 137 4.20 -9.51 -12.64
N THR A 138 3.20 -8.68 -12.29
CA THR A 138 3.38 -7.21 -12.23
C THR A 138 4.58 -6.79 -11.38
N GLN A 139 4.74 -7.36 -10.17
CA GLN A 139 5.82 -6.95 -9.25
C GLN A 139 7.21 -7.40 -9.71
N GLU A 140 7.28 -8.42 -10.57
CA GLU A 140 8.52 -8.91 -11.16
C GLU A 140 9.06 -7.95 -12.22
N PHE A 141 8.18 -7.49 -13.13
CA PHE A 141 8.59 -6.72 -14.31
C PHE A 141 8.39 -5.20 -14.16
N TRP A 142 7.49 -4.76 -13.28
CA TRP A 142 7.11 -3.36 -13.16
C TRP A 142 7.45 -2.78 -11.80
N GLN A 143 7.97 -1.56 -11.81
CA GLN A 143 7.97 -0.69 -10.65
C GLN A 143 6.74 0.21 -10.70
N HIS A 144 6.28 0.63 -9.53
CA HIS A 144 5.19 1.59 -9.41
C HIS A 144 5.50 2.69 -8.39
N SER A 145 4.81 3.82 -8.52
CA SER A 145 5.02 5.00 -7.71
C SER A 145 3.73 5.84 -7.58
N LEU A 146 3.49 6.36 -6.38
CA LEU A 146 2.49 7.40 -6.16
C LEU A 146 3.17 8.76 -6.35
N LEU A 147 2.85 9.46 -7.43
CA LEU A 147 3.55 10.69 -7.83
C LEU A 147 3.10 11.90 -7.01
N LYS A 148 4.06 12.75 -6.58
CA LYS A 148 3.75 14.06 -5.96
C LYS A 148 2.91 14.93 -6.88
N THR A 149 2.11 15.80 -6.29
CA THR A 149 1.36 16.83 -7.01
C THR A 149 1.40 18.15 -6.24
N THR A 150 1.53 19.25 -6.96
CA THR A 150 1.39 20.60 -6.42
C THR A 150 -0.05 21.10 -6.43
N LEU A 151 -0.95 20.36 -7.11
CA LEU A 151 -2.38 20.66 -7.07
C LEU A 151 -2.92 20.44 -5.65
N PRO A 152 -3.83 21.30 -5.17
CA PRO A 152 -4.53 21.05 -3.92
C PRO A 152 -5.31 19.73 -4.01
N VAL A 153 -4.95 18.77 -3.16
CA VAL A 153 -5.63 17.47 -3.05
C VAL A 153 -6.02 17.21 -1.60
N ARG A 154 -7.13 16.49 -1.43
CA ARG A 154 -7.57 16.00 -0.11
C ARG A 154 -6.59 14.94 0.42
N PRO A 155 -6.57 14.64 1.73
CA PRO A 155 -5.86 13.50 2.25
C PRO A 155 -6.28 12.20 1.55
N ARG A 156 -5.31 11.31 1.29
CA ARG A 156 -5.52 10.02 0.64
C ARG A 156 -5.14 8.89 1.59
N MET A 157 -6.04 7.95 1.79
CA MET A 157 -5.77 6.68 2.46
C MET A 157 -5.72 5.57 1.42
N ASN A 158 -4.70 4.74 1.46
CA ASN A 158 -4.53 3.59 0.58
C ASN A 158 -4.40 2.32 1.42
N LEU A 159 -5.18 1.29 1.09
CA LEU A 159 -5.15 0.00 1.76
C LEU A 159 -4.60 -1.03 0.77
N THR A 160 -3.41 -1.55 1.01
CA THR A 160 -2.76 -2.56 0.15
C THR A 160 -2.82 -3.92 0.83
N PHE A 161 -3.69 -4.79 0.34
CA PHE A 161 -3.91 -6.15 0.82
C PHE A 161 -2.96 -7.13 0.14
N ARG A 162 -2.38 -8.04 0.94
CA ARG A 162 -1.37 -9.00 0.50
C ARG A 162 -1.55 -10.36 1.17
N ASP A 163 -0.95 -11.37 0.58
CA ASP A 163 -0.83 -12.73 1.09
C ASP A 163 0.64 -13.01 1.45
N ILE A 164 0.89 -13.21 2.74
CA ILE A 164 2.20 -13.49 3.33
C ILE A 164 2.34 -14.99 3.56
N LEU A 165 3.53 -15.53 3.28
CA LEU A 165 3.89 -16.95 3.44
C LEU A 165 4.03 -17.41 4.89
#